data_AF-A0A562GN69-F1
#
_entry.id   AF-A0A562GN69-F1
#
_cell.length_a   1.000
_cell.length_b   1.000
_cell.length_c   1.000
_cell.angle_alpha   90.00
_cell.angle_beta   90.00
_cell.angle_gamma   90.00
#
_symmetry.space_group_name_H-M   'P 1'
#
loop_
_entity.id
_entity.type
_entity.pdbx_description
1 polymer ?
#
loop_
_entity_poly.entity_id
_entity_poly.type
_entity_poly.pdbx_seq_one_letter_code
_entity_poly.pdbx_strand_id
1 'polypeptide(L)'
;MSKGCFYIRSLREEKDIDFAVYTDVDEKEIPVEQKQLRLDIEQTLIVLRGIFKEDEISFNKYYEQLLSLAEAGLKVENVTPIIACEGLMTLKKEIVFQEAGKIKNKYIKSLGRSVLCFIGFYLTWISFFYGYVPIETCLMWVNFFIMLIGTTVGVWLSFGIRKVDLKFDELHIIEEDRFEPTIRILFVSLLAVIVGLLFSTEAVVIKLGALSTNMLNYDSKVALLLGLLLGLGEKMLAVKVAEHATKILKI
;
A
#
# COMPACT_ATOMS: atom_id res chain seq x y z
N MET A 1 -17.95 -30.50 -25.76
CA MET A 1 -16.75 -29.91 -26.40
C MET A 1 -17.24 -28.78 -27.29
N SER A 2 -16.81 -27.55 -27.02
CA SER A 2 -17.17 -26.34 -27.78
C SER A 2 -16.05 -25.94 -28.73
N LYS A 3 -16.37 -25.28 -29.84
CA LYS A 3 -15.36 -24.62 -30.69
C LYS A 3 -14.88 -23.33 -30.03
N GLY A 4 -13.59 -23.04 -30.12
CA GLY A 4 -13.02 -21.76 -29.69
C GLY A 4 -13.28 -20.66 -30.71
N CYS A 5 -13.50 -19.44 -30.25
CA CYS A 5 -13.82 -18.29 -31.10
C CYS A 5 -12.64 -17.30 -31.29
N PHE A 6 -11.50 -17.53 -30.62
CA PHE A 6 -10.41 -16.55 -30.55
C PHE A 6 -9.10 -17.07 -31.15
N TYR A 7 -8.39 -16.18 -31.84
CA TYR A 7 -6.99 -16.28 -32.18
C TYR A 7 -6.16 -15.56 -31.10
N ILE A 8 -5.17 -16.25 -30.54
CA ILE A 8 -4.30 -15.73 -29.49
C ILE A 8 -2.91 -15.47 -30.07
N ARG A 9 -2.41 -14.24 -29.90
CA ARG A 9 -1.04 -13.88 -30.28
C ARG A 9 -0.29 -13.38 -29.05
N SER A 10 0.84 -14.03 -28.77
CA SER A 10 1.75 -13.61 -27.72
C SER A 10 2.55 -12.39 -28.19
N LEU A 11 2.42 -11.26 -27.49
CA LEU A 11 3.22 -10.05 -27.67
C LEU A 11 4.18 -9.93 -26.49
N ARG A 12 5.10 -10.90 -26.39
CA ARG A 12 5.97 -11.09 -25.24
C ARG A 12 6.84 -9.85 -24.92
N GLU A 13 7.33 -9.15 -25.95
CA GLU A 13 8.12 -7.92 -25.79
C GLU A 13 7.29 -6.76 -25.19
N GLU A 14 5.99 -6.72 -25.47
CA GLU A 14 5.06 -5.71 -24.97
C GLU A 14 4.39 -6.12 -23.65
N LYS A 15 4.76 -7.30 -23.13
CA LYS A 15 4.11 -7.93 -21.96
C LYS A 15 2.60 -8.07 -22.14
N ASP A 16 2.16 -8.34 -23.37
CA ASP A 16 0.74 -8.39 -23.73
C ASP A 16 0.31 -9.69 -24.44
N ILE A 17 -0.98 -9.99 -24.38
CA ILE A 17 -1.62 -11.08 -25.11
C ILE A 17 -2.72 -10.46 -25.97
N ASP A 18 -2.57 -10.55 -27.28
CA ASP A 18 -3.56 -10.05 -28.22
C ASP A 18 -4.62 -11.13 -28.50
N PHE A 19 -5.88 -10.73 -28.44
CA PHE A 19 -7.05 -11.58 -28.64
C PHE A 19 -7.84 -11.07 -29.84
N ALA A 20 -7.72 -11.75 -30.98
CA ALA A 20 -8.52 -11.46 -32.16
C ALA A 20 -9.67 -12.47 -32.29
N VAL A 21 -10.86 -12.01 -32.69
CA VAL A 21 -11.97 -12.90 -33.06
C VAL A 21 -11.78 -13.34 -34.51
N TYR A 22 -12.06 -14.61 -34.81
CA TYR A 22 -12.04 -15.07 -36.20
C TYR A 22 -13.10 -14.32 -37.03
N THR A 23 -12.75 -13.93 -38.25
CA THR A 23 -13.62 -13.20 -39.19
C THR A 23 -14.94 -13.92 -39.52
N ASP A 24 -14.99 -15.23 -39.28
CA ASP A 24 -16.13 -16.09 -39.59
C ASP A 24 -17.10 -16.30 -38.39
N VAL A 25 -16.84 -15.65 -37.25
CA VAL A 25 -17.64 -15.77 -36.01
C VAL A 25 -18.28 -14.42 -35.67
N ASP A 26 -19.60 -14.37 -35.59
CA ASP A 26 -20.33 -13.17 -35.15
C ASP A 26 -20.17 -12.98 -33.62
N GLU A 27 -19.90 -11.75 -33.16
CA GLU A 27 -19.60 -11.46 -31.75
C GLU A 27 -20.72 -11.89 -30.78
N LYS A 28 -21.95 -11.99 -31.29
CA LYS A 28 -23.13 -12.42 -30.55
C LYS A 28 -23.18 -13.93 -30.30
N GLU A 29 -22.42 -14.73 -31.04
CA GLU A 29 -22.39 -16.19 -30.92
C GLU A 29 -21.27 -16.70 -30.00
N ILE A 30 -20.43 -15.80 -29.48
CA ILE A 30 -19.34 -16.17 -28.56
C ILE A 30 -19.93 -16.66 -27.23
N PRO A 31 -19.59 -17.89 -26.77
CA PRO A 31 -20.04 -18.39 -25.49
C PRO A 31 -19.64 -17.49 -24.32
N VAL A 32 -20.56 -17.26 -23.38
CA VAL A 32 -20.35 -16.39 -22.21
C VAL A 32 -19.09 -16.79 -21.41
N GLU A 33 -18.85 -18.10 -21.28
CA GLU A 33 -17.70 -18.66 -20.58
C GLU A 33 -16.37 -18.25 -21.22
N GLN A 34 -16.29 -18.24 -22.56
CA GLN A 34 -15.08 -17.80 -23.27
C GLN A 34 -14.87 -16.29 -23.15
N LYS A 35 -15.95 -15.51 -23.20
CA LYS A 35 -15.89 -14.06 -23.00
C LYS A 35 -15.41 -13.69 -21.59
N GLN A 36 -15.91 -14.39 -20.58
CA GLN A 36 -15.50 -14.18 -19.19
C GLN A 36 -14.04 -14.59 -18.96
N LEU A 37 -13.63 -15.75 -19.48
CA LEU A 37 -12.24 -16.20 -19.40
C LEU A 37 -11.27 -15.19 -20.03
N ARG A 38 -11.60 -14.63 -21.20
CA ARG A 38 -10.80 -13.58 -21.84
C ARG A 38 -10.62 -12.37 -20.93
N LEU A 39 -11.71 -11.84 -20.39
CA LEU A 39 -11.67 -10.68 -19.47
C LEU A 39 -10.84 -10.98 -18.21
N ASP A 40 -11.00 -12.18 -17.64
CA ASP A 40 -10.25 -12.58 -16.45
C ASP A 40 -8.75 -12.72 -16.74
N ILE A 41 -8.37 -13.17 -17.94
CA ILE A 41 -6.98 -13.26 -18.38
C ILE A 41 -6.40 -11.85 -18.60
N GLU A 42 -7.11 -10.96 -19.28
CA GLU A 42 -6.70 -9.57 -19.47
C GLU A 42 -6.46 -8.86 -18.11
N GLN A 43 -7.38 -9.03 -17.16
CA GLN A 43 -7.23 -8.51 -15.80
C GLN A 43 -6.01 -9.10 -15.09
N THR A 44 -5.82 -10.42 -15.20
CA THR A 44 -4.66 -11.11 -14.61
C THR A 44 -3.35 -10.55 -15.17
N LEU A 45 -3.31 -10.30 -16.48
CA LEU A 45 -2.14 -9.74 -17.15
C LEU A 45 -1.82 -8.32 -16.70
N ILE A 46 -2.84 -7.48 -16.48
CA ILE A 46 -2.67 -6.13 -15.89
C ILE A 46 -2.01 -6.23 -14.51
N VAL A 47 -2.51 -7.13 -13.64
CA VAL A 47 -1.93 -7.34 -12.31
C VAL A 47 -0.48 -7.83 -12.41
N LEU A 48 -0.20 -8.82 -13.27
CA LEU A 48 1.15 -9.35 -13.49
C LEU A 48 2.13 -8.26 -13.96
N ARG A 49 1.71 -7.42 -14.92
CA ARG A 49 2.49 -6.26 -15.39
C ARG A 49 2.77 -5.27 -14.25
N GLY A 50 1.79 -5.03 -13.40
CA GLY A 50 1.91 -4.14 -12.25
C GLY A 50 2.92 -4.64 -11.20
N ILE A 51 2.83 -5.92 -10.81
CA ILE A 51 3.65 -6.47 -9.72
C ILE A 51 5.07 -6.84 -10.17
N PHE A 52 5.26 -7.22 -11.45
CA PHE A 52 6.55 -7.66 -11.99
C PHE A 52 7.14 -6.66 -13.00
N LYS A 53 6.98 -5.36 -12.76
CA LYS A 53 7.55 -4.31 -13.62
C LYS A 53 9.06 -4.49 -13.83
N GLU A 54 9.78 -4.86 -12.77
CA GLU A 54 11.25 -5.00 -12.72
C GLU A 54 11.75 -6.45 -12.69
N ASP A 55 10.85 -7.44 -12.53
CA ASP A 55 11.21 -8.86 -12.39
C ASP A 55 10.72 -9.67 -13.59
N GLU A 56 11.53 -9.66 -14.65
CA GLU A 56 11.21 -10.34 -15.91
C GLU A 56 11.16 -11.87 -15.77
N ILE A 57 11.95 -12.45 -14.86
CA ILE A 57 12.02 -13.90 -14.68
C ILE A 57 10.69 -14.40 -14.11
N SER A 58 10.23 -13.79 -13.01
CA SER A 58 8.94 -14.14 -12.41
C SER A 58 7.78 -13.80 -13.33
N PHE A 59 7.84 -12.65 -14.03
CA PHE A 59 6.84 -12.28 -15.03
C PHE A 59 6.69 -13.36 -16.10
N ASN A 60 7.79 -13.77 -16.73
CA ASN A 60 7.79 -14.75 -17.80
C ASN A 60 7.24 -16.11 -17.35
N LYS A 61 7.59 -16.56 -16.13
CA LYS A 61 7.06 -17.82 -15.57
C LYS A 61 5.52 -17.82 -15.53
N TYR A 62 4.92 -16.77 -14.96
CA TYR A 62 3.46 -16.71 -14.82
C TYR A 62 2.76 -16.33 -16.13
N TYR A 63 3.43 -15.55 -16.99
CA TYR A 63 2.95 -15.21 -18.32
C TYR A 63 2.77 -16.47 -19.20
N GLU A 64 3.75 -17.39 -19.19
CA GLU A 64 3.64 -18.65 -19.95
C GLU A 64 2.49 -19.53 -19.46
N GLN A 65 2.28 -19.59 -18.15
CA GLN A 65 1.16 -20.31 -17.55
C GLN A 65 -0.18 -19.68 -17.95
N LEU A 66 -0.25 -18.35 -17.95
CA LEU A 66 -1.44 -17.59 -18.37
C LEU A 66 -1.73 -17.80 -19.87
N LEU A 67 -0.70 -17.77 -20.72
CA LEU A 67 -0.81 -18.02 -22.15
C LEU A 67 -1.30 -19.45 -22.43
N SER A 68 -0.77 -20.44 -21.72
CA SER A 68 -1.20 -21.85 -21.85
C SER A 68 -2.68 -22.02 -21.49
N LEU A 69 -3.15 -21.34 -20.44
CA LEU A 69 -4.57 -21.34 -20.04
C LEU A 69 -5.46 -20.63 -21.07
N ALA A 70 -4.97 -19.52 -21.64
CA ALA A 70 -5.64 -18.82 -22.72
C ALA A 70 -5.82 -19.76 -23.93
N GLU A 71 -4.75 -20.42 -24.36
CA GLU A 71 -4.79 -21.35 -25.49
C GLU A 71 -5.75 -22.52 -25.22
N ALA A 72 -5.70 -23.14 -24.04
CA ALA A 72 -6.57 -24.27 -23.70
C ALA A 72 -8.06 -23.90 -23.59
N GLY A 73 -8.37 -22.66 -23.22
CA GLY A 73 -9.73 -22.19 -22.95
C GLY A 73 -10.37 -21.37 -24.06
N LEU A 74 -9.61 -20.93 -25.08
CA LEU A 74 -10.11 -20.03 -26.13
C LEU A 74 -9.71 -20.43 -27.56
N LYS A 75 -8.64 -21.21 -27.76
CA LYS A 75 -8.14 -21.61 -29.09
C LYS A 75 -9.00 -22.71 -29.70
N VAL A 76 -9.27 -22.64 -31.00
CA VAL A 76 -10.33 -23.39 -31.73
C VAL A 76 -10.42 -24.90 -31.45
N GLU A 77 -9.30 -25.58 -31.18
CA GLU A 77 -9.25 -27.04 -31.06
C GLU A 77 -9.58 -27.55 -29.63
N ASN A 78 -10.68 -28.28 -29.48
CA ASN A 78 -11.11 -28.99 -28.25
C ASN A 78 -11.07 -28.14 -26.96
N VAL A 79 -11.87 -27.08 -26.95
CA VAL A 79 -11.85 -26.10 -25.88
C VAL A 79 -12.54 -26.59 -24.62
N THR A 80 -11.92 -26.32 -23.47
CA THR A 80 -12.49 -26.57 -22.14
C THR A 80 -12.46 -25.29 -21.29
N PRO A 81 -13.33 -24.29 -21.59
CA PRO A 81 -13.29 -22.98 -20.92
C PRO A 81 -13.44 -23.08 -19.40
N ILE A 82 -14.27 -24.01 -18.93
CA ILE A 82 -14.50 -24.26 -17.50
C ILE A 82 -13.21 -24.72 -16.80
N ILE A 83 -12.49 -25.69 -17.39
CA ILE A 83 -11.22 -26.19 -16.83
C ILE A 83 -10.16 -25.09 -16.85
N ALA A 84 -10.11 -24.29 -17.91
CA ALA A 84 -9.21 -23.14 -18.00
C ALA A 84 -9.54 -22.06 -16.94
N CYS A 85 -10.82 -21.83 -16.65
CA CYS A 85 -11.24 -20.93 -15.56
C CYS A 85 -10.79 -21.44 -14.18
N GLU A 86 -10.98 -22.74 -13.89
CA GLU A 86 -10.52 -23.34 -12.63
C GLU A 86 -8.99 -23.30 -12.51
N GLY A 87 -8.28 -23.55 -13.62
CA GLY A 87 -6.83 -23.41 -13.72
C GLY A 87 -6.37 -21.98 -13.45
N LEU A 88 -7.06 -20.98 -14.00
CA LEU A 88 -6.78 -19.57 -13.75
C LEU A 88 -7.02 -19.18 -12.28
N MET A 89 -8.09 -19.66 -11.65
CA MET A 89 -8.32 -19.44 -10.22
C MET A 89 -7.21 -20.05 -9.36
N THR A 90 -6.72 -21.23 -9.75
CA THR A 90 -5.61 -21.91 -9.07
C THR A 90 -4.31 -21.13 -9.24
N LEU A 91 -4.03 -20.65 -10.45
CA LEU A 91 -2.87 -19.80 -10.75
C LEU A 91 -2.89 -18.50 -9.92
N LYS A 92 -4.03 -17.80 -9.85
CA LYS A 92 -4.20 -16.60 -9.02
C LYS A 92 -3.88 -16.89 -7.54
N LYS A 93 -4.37 -18.02 -7.00
CA LYS A 93 -4.08 -18.44 -5.62
C LYS A 93 -2.60 -18.77 -5.40
N GLU A 94 -1.96 -19.46 -6.34
CA GLU A 94 -0.54 -19.76 -6.28
C GLU A 94 0.31 -18.48 -6.27
N ILE A 95 0.01 -17.54 -7.15
CA ILE A 95 0.71 -16.24 -7.22
C ILE A 95 0.57 -15.50 -5.90
N VAL A 96 -0.64 -15.41 -5.33
CA VAL A 96 -0.84 -14.80 -4.01
C VAL A 96 0.01 -15.51 -2.96
N PHE A 97 -0.03 -16.84 -2.90
CA PHE A 97 0.70 -17.60 -1.90
C PHE A 97 2.22 -17.41 -2.01
N GLN A 98 2.78 -17.40 -3.22
CA GLN A 98 4.23 -17.28 -3.43
C GLN A 98 4.74 -15.84 -3.33
N GLU A 99 3.95 -14.85 -3.75
CA GLU A 99 4.43 -13.48 -3.97
C GLU A 99 3.93 -12.46 -2.94
N ALA A 100 2.77 -12.68 -2.31
CA ALA A 100 2.22 -11.73 -1.33
C ALA A 100 3.22 -11.42 -0.21
N GLY A 101 3.92 -12.43 0.29
CA GLY A 101 4.96 -12.27 1.30
C GLY A 101 6.15 -11.42 0.82
N LYS A 102 6.62 -11.65 -0.42
CA LYS A 102 7.73 -10.88 -0.99
C LYS A 102 7.34 -9.42 -1.21
N ILE A 103 6.14 -9.17 -1.72
CA ILE A 103 5.60 -7.82 -1.96
C ILE A 103 5.46 -7.07 -0.64
N LYS A 104 4.83 -7.69 0.37
CA LYS A 104 4.73 -7.13 1.73
C LYS A 104 6.10 -6.80 2.31
N ASN A 105 7.07 -7.71 2.15
CA ASN A 105 8.43 -7.53 2.64
C ASN A 105 9.19 -6.43 1.88
N LYS A 106 8.96 -6.26 0.57
CA LYS A 106 9.54 -5.15 -0.21
C LYS A 106 9.00 -3.82 0.30
N TYR A 107 7.68 -3.73 0.54
CA TYR A 107 7.06 -2.51 1.05
C TYR A 107 7.52 -2.16 2.47
N ILE A 108 7.48 -3.10 3.43
CA ILE A 108 7.90 -2.82 4.83
C ILE A 108 9.38 -2.40 4.91
N LYS A 109 10.24 -2.95 4.04
CA LYS A 109 11.64 -2.53 3.92
C LYS A 109 11.74 -1.12 3.34
N SER A 110 10.97 -0.80 2.30
CA SER A 110 10.98 0.53 1.72
C SER A 110 10.47 1.59 2.70
N LEU A 111 9.39 1.30 3.42
CA LEU A 111 8.88 2.13 4.51
C LEU A 111 9.91 2.31 5.61
N GLY A 112 10.57 1.23 6.03
CA GLY A 112 11.65 1.29 7.03
C GLY A 112 12.83 2.18 6.60
N ARG A 113 13.24 2.14 5.31
CA ARG A 113 14.27 3.05 4.79
C ARG A 113 13.82 4.50 4.88
N SER A 114 12.59 4.81 4.46
CA SER A 114 12.07 6.18 4.57
C SER A 114 12.01 6.64 6.03
N VAL A 115 11.57 5.77 6.97
CA VAL A 115 11.56 6.06 8.41
C VAL A 115 12.95 6.41 8.92
N LEU A 116 13.98 5.63 8.57
CA LEU A 116 15.36 5.91 8.96
C LEU A 116 15.86 7.26 8.42
N CYS A 117 15.51 7.62 7.17
CA CYS A 117 15.84 8.93 6.61
C CYS A 117 15.19 10.07 7.41
N PHE A 118 13.89 9.96 7.73
CA PHE A 118 13.20 10.98 8.54
C PHE A 118 13.72 11.06 9.97
N ILE A 119 14.04 9.93 10.61
CA ILE A 119 14.67 9.92 11.94
C ILE A 119 16.01 10.63 11.89
N GLY A 120 16.85 10.32 10.89
CA GLY A 120 18.13 11.01 10.69
C GLY A 120 17.94 12.52 10.56
N PHE A 121 16.98 12.96 9.74
CA PHE A 121 16.61 14.36 9.61
C PHE A 121 16.20 14.99 10.95
N TYR A 122 15.29 14.38 11.71
CA TYR A 122 14.88 14.91 13.01
C TYR A 122 16.00 14.96 14.05
N LEU A 123 16.93 13.99 14.05
CA LEU A 123 18.09 14.00 14.93
C LEU A 123 19.07 15.14 14.61
N THR A 124 19.23 15.50 13.33
CA THR A 124 20.05 16.68 12.94
C THR A 124 19.44 17.97 13.49
N TRP A 125 18.11 18.12 13.45
CA TRP A 125 17.43 19.27 14.04
C TRP A 125 17.56 19.29 15.56
N ILE A 126 17.37 18.15 16.24
CA ILE A 126 17.57 18.05 17.69
C ILE A 126 18.99 18.53 18.07
N SER A 127 20.00 18.07 17.36
CA SER A 127 21.40 18.49 17.58
C SER A 127 21.60 19.99 17.38
N PHE A 128 20.96 20.57 16.35
CA PHE A 128 20.99 22.01 16.10
C PHE A 128 20.35 22.81 17.25
N PHE A 129 19.19 22.39 17.76
CA PHE A 129 18.52 23.07 18.87
C PHE A 129 19.35 23.04 20.16
N TYR A 130 20.02 21.93 20.46
CA TYR A 130 20.93 21.86 21.61
C TYR A 130 22.16 22.77 21.48
N GLY A 131 22.65 23.01 20.25
CA GLY A 131 23.86 23.80 20.02
C GLY A 131 23.64 25.32 19.95
N TYR A 132 22.47 25.77 19.50
CA TYR A 132 22.28 27.16 19.07
C TYR A 132 21.09 27.89 19.71
N VAL A 133 20.23 27.21 20.48
CA VAL A 133 18.98 27.79 21.01
C VAL A 133 18.99 27.82 22.55
N PRO A 134 18.49 28.89 23.18
CA PRO A 134 18.34 28.96 24.64
C PRO A 134 17.54 27.77 25.20
N ILE A 135 17.91 27.31 26.39
CA ILE A 135 17.46 26.02 26.93
C ILE A 135 15.93 25.89 27.08
N GLU A 136 15.25 26.98 27.42
CA GLU A 136 13.78 27.00 27.62
C GLU A 136 13.03 26.75 26.30
N THR A 137 13.41 27.46 25.23
CA THR A 137 12.84 27.26 23.89
C THR A 137 13.33 25.95 23.27
N CYS A 138 14.55 25.52 23.60
CA CYS A 138 15.16 24.29 23.10
C CYS A 138 14.35 23.05 23.49
N LEU A 139 13.96 22.91 24.76
CA LEU A 139 13.24 21.72 25.26
C LEU A 139 11.90 21.48 24.55
N MET A 140 11.16 22.54 24.25
CA MET A 140 9.90 22.44 23.52
C MET A 140 10.12 21.84 22.13
N TRP A 141 11.00 22.42 21.32
CA TRP A 141 11.27 21.96 19.96
C TRP A 141 11.87 20.56 19.92
N VAL A 142 12.79 20.25 20.84
CA VAL A 142 13.37 18.91 20.98
C VAL A 142 12.27 17.87 21.21
N ASN A 143 11.34 18.13 22.14
CA ASN A 143 10.24 17.22 22.40
C ASN A 143 9.29 17.07 21.20
N PHE A 144 9.04 18.14 20.43
CA PHE A 144 8.32 18.05 19.16
C PHE A 144 9.00 17.09 18.17
N PHE A 145 10.32 17.20 17.98
CA PHE A 145 11.04 16.28 17.09
C PHE A 145 11.06 14.85 17.61
N ILE A 146 11.12 14.64 18.93
CA ILE A 146 11.00 13.31 19.54
C ILE A 146 9.61 12.71 19.30
N MET A 147 8.55 13.52 19.38
CA MET A 147 7.19 13.10 19.02
C MET A 147 7.09 12.72 17.54
N LEU A 148 7.74 13.47 16.65
CA LEU A 148 7.79 13.12 15.22
C LEU A 148 8.55 11.81 14.98
N ILE A 149 9.66 11.56 15.68
CA ILE A 149 10.36 10.27 15.66
C ILE A 149 9.42 9.14 16.12
N GLY A 150 8.71 9.33 17.23
CA GLY A 150 7.71 8.37 17.70
C GLY A 150 6.63 8.11 16.65
N THR A 151 6.18 9.16 15.96
CA THR A 151 5.15 9.08 14.91
C THR A 151 5.62 8.24 13.73
N THR A 152 6.83 8.48 13.21
CA THR A 152 7.34 7.72 12.06
C THR A 152 7.60 6.25 12.40
N VAL A 153 8.09 5.96 13.60
CA VAL A 153 8.22 4.59 14.11
C VAL A 153 6.84 3.94 14.27
N GLY A 154 5.86 4.68 14.79
CA GLY A 154 4.48 4.21 14.95
C GLY A 154 3.83 3.84 13.62
N VAL A 155 4.04 4.63 12.55
CA VAL A 155 3.57 4.32 11.18
C VAL A 155 4.17 3.01 10.68
N TRP A 156 5.47 2.79 10.90
CA TRP A 156 6.14 1.55 10.51
C TRP A 156 5.59 0.34 11.26
N LEU A 157 5.38 0.47 12.58
CA LEU A 157 4.79 -0.57 13.43
C LEU A 157 3.33 -0.85 13.06
N SER A 158 2.55 0.19 12.75
CA SER A 158 1.16 0.08 12.26
C SER A 158 1.10 -0.83 11.03
N PHE A 159 2.04 -0.68 10.10
CA PHE A 159 2.13 -1.60 8.95
C PHE A 159 2.54 -3.01 9.35
N GLY A 160 3.51 -3.16 10.27
CA GLY A 160 3.99 -4.47 10.73
C GLY A 160 2.93 -5.31 11.45
N ILE A 161 2.08 -4.68 12.26
CA ILE A 161 1.02 -5.35 13.04
C ILE A 161 -0.15 -5.79 12.15
N ARG A 162 -0.38 -5.09 11.03
CA ARG A 162 -1.47 -5.43 10.10
C ARG A 162 -1.27 -6.81 9.48
N LYS A 163 -2.28 -7.68 9.64
CA LYS A 163 -2.49 -8.82 8.76
C LYS A 163 -2.96 -8.25 7.43
N VAL A 164 -2.10 -8.33 6.42
CA VAL A 164 -2.44 -7.90 5.07
C VAL A 164 -2.83 -9.17 4.33
N ASP A 165 -4.11 -9.51 4.34
CA ASP A 165 -4.66 -10.59 3.52
C ASP A 165 -4.82 -10.04 2.10
N LEU A 166 -3.73 -10.05 1.32
CA LEU A 166 -3.73 -9.55 -0.05
C LEU A 166 -4.54 -10.50 -0.94
N LYS A 167 -5.61 -10.00 -1.56
CA LYS A 167 -6.23 -10.68 -2.70
C LYS A 167 -5.35 -10.51 -3.95
N PHE A 168 -5.55 -11.37 -4.95
CA PHE A 168 -4.81 -11.32 -6.20
C PHE A 168 -4.90 -9.92 -6.85
N ASP A 169 -6.11 -9.38 -6.94
CA ASP A 169 -6.34 -8.06 -7.54
C ASP A 169 -5.74 -6.91 -6.71
N GLU A 170 -5.43 -7.15 -5.44
CA GLU A 170 -4.84 -6.18 -4.52
C GLU A 170 -3.31 -6.31 -4.47
N LEU A 171 -2.69 -7.31 -5.11
CA LEU A 171 -1.23 -7.49 -5.10
C LEU A 171 -0.48 -6.27 -5.67
N HIS A 172 -1.11 -5.53 -6.58
CA HIS A 172 -0.57 -4.30 -7.15
C HIS A 172 -0.94 -3.03 -6.36
N ILE A 173 -1.78 -3.14 -5.33
CA ILE A 173 -2.26 -2.03 -4.47
C ILE A 173 -2.11 -2.45 -3.00
N ILE A 174 -0.96 -2.12 -2.41
CA ILE A 174 -0.62 -2.52 -1.03
C ILE A 174 -1.37 -1.67 0.01
N GLU A 175 -1.69 -0.42 -0.31
CA GLU A 175 -2.42 0.50 0.56
C GLU A 175 -3.59 1.12 -0.19
N GLU A 176 -4.73 1.27 0.50
CA GLU A 176 -5.98 1.83 -0.03
C GLU A 176 -5.77 3.23 -0.64
N ASP A 177 -4.97 4.08 0.03
CA ASP A 177 -4.70 5.46 -0.40
C ASP A 177 -3.60 5.55 -1.47
N ARG A 178 -2.97 4.42 -1.86
CA ARG A 178 -1.86 4.34 -2.83
C ARG A 178 -0.66 5.23 -2.54
N PHE A 179 -0.52 5.74 -1.31
CA PHE A 179 0.62 6.58 -0.95
C PHE A 179 1.93 5.79 -1.01
N GLU A 180 2.91 6.39 -1.68
CA GLU A 180 4.29 5.96 -1.57
C GLU A 180 4.77 6.08 -0.13
N PRO A 181 5.67 5.19 0.34
CA PRO A 181 6.12 5.18 1.73
C PRO A 181 6.61 6.53 2.26
N THR A 182 7.32 7.31 1.43
CA THR A 182 7.86 8.63 1.81
C THR A 182 6.76 9.68 1.97
N ILE A 183 5.80 9.73 1.04
CA ILE A 183 4.68 10.68 1.08
C ILE A 183 3.79 10.39 2.29
N ARG A 184 3.54 9.11 2.60
CA ARG A 184 2.78 8.70 3.78
C ARG A 184 3.41 9.23 5.07
N ILE A 185 4.72 9.04 5.25
CA ILE A 185 5.42 9.51 6.46
C ILE A 185 5.33 11.03 6.57
N LEU A 186 5.51 11.75 5.47
CA LEU A 186 5.39 13.20 5.44
C LEU A 186 3.97 13.65 5.84
N PHE A 187 2.95 13.04 5.25
CA PHE A 187 1.55 13.35 5.53
C PHE A 187 1.19 13.13 7.00
N VAL A 188 1.52 11.96 7.56
CA VAL A 188 1.25 11.65 8.97
C VAL A 188 2.06 12.54 9.90
N SER A 189 3.31 12.88 9.55
CA SER A 189 4.13 13.82 10.33
C SER A 189 3.49 15.21 10.37
N LEU A 190 2.97 15.72 9.25
CA LEU A 190 2.27 17.01 9.22
C LEU A 190 1.02 17.02 10.08
N LEU A 191 0.22 15.95 10.04
CA LEU A 191 -0.94 15.83 10.91
C LEU A 191 -0.53 15.72 12.39
N ALA A 192 0.57 15.02 12.69
CA ALA A 192 1.11 14.95 14.04
C ALA A 192 1.61 16.31 14.54
N VAL A 193 2.15 17.17 13.67
CA VAL A 193 2.48 18.57 14.03
C VAL A 193 1.21 19.33 14.44
N ILE A 194 0.13 19.23 13.67
CA ILE A 194 -1.14 19.89 14.01
C ILE A 194 -1.64 19.43 15.38
N VAL A 195 -1.63 18.12 15.63
CA VAL A 195 -2.05 17.55 16.91
C VAL A 195 -1.12 17.95 18.05
N GLY A 196 0.20 17.96 17.82
CA GLY A 196 1.18 18.43 18.80
C GLY A 196 0.95 19.89 19.19
N LEU A 197 0.65 20.76 18.22
CA LEU A 197 0.30 22.16 18.49
C LEU A 197 -0.99 22.29 19.32
N LEU A 198 -2.00 21.46 19.07
CA LEU A 198 -3.22 21.43 19.90
C LEU A 198 -2.92 21.05 21.36
N PHE A 199 -1.98 20.13 21.58
CA PHE A 199 -1.56 19.77 22.95
C PHE A 199 -0.70 20.86 23.59
N SER A 200 0.24 21.46 22.86
CA SER A 200 1.11 22.51 23.38
C SER A 200 0.38 23.83 23.65
N THR A 201 -0.74 24.08 22.97
CA THR A 201 -1.63 25.22 23.25
C THR A 201 -2.67 24.92 24.33
N GLU A 202 -2.65 23.71 24.92
CA GLU A 202 -3.65 23.22 25.88
C GLU A 202 -5.10 23.21 25.35
N ALA A 203 -5.28 23.36 24.03
CA ALA A 203 -6.59 23.29 23.39
C ALA A 203 -7.23 21.91 23.56
N VAL A 204 -6.40 20.87 23.65
CA VAL A 204 -6.80 19.50 23.97
C VAL A 204 -5.88 18.96 25.06
N VAL A 205 -6.44 18.30 26.07
CA VAL A 205 -5.66 17.61 27.12
C VAL A 205 -6.19 16.19 27.28
N ILE A 206 -5.33 15.19 27.09
CA ILE A 206 -5.63 13.78 27.30
C ILE A 206 -4.84 13.30 28.52
N LYS A 207 -5.54 12.66 29.46
CA LYS A 207 -4.93 12.01 30.62
C LYS A 207 -5.09 10.50 30.50
N LEU A 208 -3.97 9.78 30.55
CA LEU A 208 -3.88 8.33 30.50
C LEU A 208 -3.10 7.84 31.73
N GLY A 209 -3.84 7.47 32.78
CA GLY A 209 -3.25 7.10 34.07
C GLY A 209 -2.46 8.27 34.68
N ALA A 210 -1.16 8.08 34.91
CA ALA A 210 -0.25 9.12 35.40
C ALA A 210 0.32 10.03 34.29
N LEU A 211 0.12 9.69 33.02
CA LEU A 211 0.64 10.46 31.89
C LEU A 211 -0.39 11.49 31.44
N SER A 212 0.05 12.72 31.27
CA SER A 212 -0.79 13.84 30.83
C SER A 212 -0.12 14.53 29.65
N THR A 213 -0.86 14.77 28.58
CA THR A 213 -0.32 15.36 27.33
C THR A 213 0.13 16.82 27.50
N ASN A 214 -0.22 17.48 28.60
CA ASN A 214 0.31 18.80 28.96
C ASN A 214 1.82 18.77 29.29
N MET A 215 2.38 17.60 29.59
CA MET A 215 3.82 17.42 29.82
C MET A 215 4.61 17.26 28.53
N LEU A 216 3.97 17.36 27.35
CA LEU A 216 4.61 17.20 26.04
C LEU A 216 5.85 18.08 25.89
N ASN A 217 5.80 19.32 26.38
CA ASN A 217 6.90 20.27 26.24
C ASN A 217 8.07 19.99 27.19
N TYR A 218 7.90 19.14 28.21
CA TYR A 218 8.86 18.96 29.30
C TYR A 218 9.35 17.52 29.48
N ASP A 219 8.56 16.51 29.11
CA ASP A 219 8.91 15.09 29.25
C ASP A 219 9.01 14.40 27.90
N SER A 220 10.24 14.06 27.51
CA SER A 220 10.54 13.36 26.26
C SER A 220 9.89 11.97 26.17
N LYS A 221 9.59 11.31 27.30
CA LYS A 221 8.89 10.02 27.31
C LYS A 221 7.43 10.19 26.88
N VAL A 222 6.78 11.26 27.36
CA VAL A 222 5.40 11.61 26.96
C VAL A 222 5.39 11.94 25.47
N ALA A 223 6.36 12.72 25.00
CA ALA A 223 6.46 13.09 23.59
C ALA A 223 6.63 11.86 22.68
N LEU A 224 7.56 10.96 23.03
CA LEU A 224 7.81 9.74 22.27
C LEU A 224 6.58 8.82 22.25
N LEU A 225 5.96 8.59 23.42
CA LEU A 225 4.79 7.73 23.53
C LEU A 225 3.59 8.30 22.76
N LEU A 226 3.34 9.60 22.89
CA LEU A 226 2.29 10.28 22.12
C LEU A 226 2.54 10.09 20.63
N GLY A 227 3.77 10.37 20.17
CA GLY A 227 4.16 10.15 18.79
C GLY A 227 3.86 8.72 18.31
N LEU A 228 4.30 7.71 19.07
CA LEU A 228 4.05 6.30 18.75
C LEU A 228 2.55 6.01 18.61
N LEU A 229 1.72 6.53 19.51
CA LEU A 229 0.27 6.35 19.45
C LEU A 229 -0.36 7.05 18.23
N LEU A 230 0.11 8.26 17.88
CA LEU A 230 -0.35 8.97 16.69
C LEU A 230 0.01 8.21 15.40
N GLY A 231 1.22 7.66 15.33
CA GLY A 231 1.67 6.84 14.20
C GLY A 231 0.92 5.51 14.11
N LEU A 232 0.67 4.83 15.23
CA LEU A 232 -0.14 3.62 15.28
C LEU A 232 -1.59 3.89 14.85
N GLY A 233 -2.12 5.06 15.22
CA GLY A 233 -3.47 5.51 14.92
C GLY A 233 -3.62 6.28 13.62
N GLU A 234 -2.63 6.27 12.72
CA GLU A 234 -2.55 7.16 11.54
C GLU A 234 -3.84 7.22 10.69
N LYS A 235 -4.56 6.10 10.54
CA LYS A 235 -5.81 6.03 9.75
C LYS A 235 -6.95 6.83 10.38
N MET A 236 -7.02 6.84 11.71
CA MET A 236 -8.03 7.62 12.46
C MET A 236 -7.61 9.08 12.64
N LEU A 237 -6.31 9.34 12.55
CA LEU A 237 -5.68 10.62 12.83
C LEU A 237 -6.14 11.69 11.83
N ALA A 238 -6.13 11.39 10.52
CA ALA A 238 -6.59 12.32 9.48
C ALA A 238 -8.08 12.71 9.64
N VAL A 239 -8.94 11.72 9.89
CA VAL A 239 -10.39 11.93 10.06
C VAL A 239 -10.66 12.81 11.28
N LYS A 240 -10.04 12.51 12.42
CA LYS A 240 -10.24 13.29 13.64
C LYS A 240 -9.73 14.71 13.53
N VAL A 241 -8.60 14.95 12.87
CA VAL A 241 -8.07 16.30 12.64
C VAL A 241 -9.03 17.10 11.75
N ALA A 242 -9.55 16.52 10.67
CA ALA A 242 -10.52 17.18 9.80
C ALA A 242 -11.84 17.50 10.53
N GLU A 243 -12.37 16.56 11.32
CA GLU A 243 -13.56 16.79 12.16
C GLU A 243 -13.35 17.90 13.19
N HIS A 244 -12.15 18.01 13.76
CA HIS A 244 -11.87 19.04 14.75
C HIS A 244 -11.69 20.41 14.10
N ALA A 245 -11.02 20.47 12.95
CA ALA A 245 -10.86 21.70 12.17
C ALA A 245 -12.23 22.27 11.75
N THR A 246 -13.15 21.42 11.27
CA THR A 246 -14.52 21.84 10.92
C THR A 246 -15.30 22.35 12.14
N LYS A 247 -15.20 21.69 13.30
CA LYS A 247 -15.82 22.16 14.55
C LYS A 247 -15.31 23.52 15.02
N ILE A 248 -14.02 23.81 14.83
CA ILE A 248 -13.40 25.09 15.21
C ILE A 248 -13.79 26.19 14.21
N LEU A 249 -13.82 25.87 12.92
CA LEU A 249 -14.05 26.84 11.85
C LEU A 249 -15.52 27.28 11.70
N LYS A 250 -16.49 26.57 12.32
CA LYS A 250 -17.94 26.86 12.27
C LYS A 250 -18.37 27.65 11.01
N ILE A 251 -18.20 26.99 9.87
CA ILE A 251 -19.20 26.97 8.80
C ILE A 251 -20.07 25.75 9.08
#